data_AF-T0LGZ6-F1
#
_entry.id   AF-T0LGZ6-F1
#
_cell.length_a   1.000
_cell.length_b   1.000
_cell.length_c   1.000
_cell.angle_alpha   90.00
_cell.angle_beta   90.00
_cell.angle_gamma   90.00
#
_symmetry.space_group_name_H-M   'P 1'
#
loop_
_entity.id
_entity.type
_entity.pdbx_description
1 polymer ?
#
loop_
_entity_poly.entity_id
_entity_poly.type
_entity_poly.pdbx_seq_one_letter_code
_entity_poly.pdbx_strand_id
1 'polypeptide(L)'
;MRKSLAILLVLVLATALVVAVAQDKPAKSKSEQEAMPMGMPPMPTAELAKLDVFLGTWSGDETINFPGMPPNTKTKSTIVTKKTLGGMYIMGSYKGGWEVDGKKTDFEGMSLTTYDAMKQTYREWWFDSMGWGSESQGKWVDDKTYVAESSGDMGGQPFKQRGTTNIVSPTKHTTKMEMDMGQGWVTTMEGTYTKQAEKKANK
;
A
#
# COMPACT_ATOMS: atom_id res chain seq x y z
N MET A 1 89.72 -18.47 -21.73
CA MET A 1 88.42 -17.84 -22.06
C MET A 1 87.76 -18.61 -23.20
N ARG A 2 86.79 -19.49 -22.90
CA ARG A 2 85.62 -19.92 -23.71
C ARG A 2 85.10 -21.23 -23.11
N LYS A 3 83.77 -21.31 -22.99
CA LYS A 3 83.02 -21.95 -21.92
C LYS A 3 82.77 -23.44 -22.18
N SER A 4 82.85 -24.25 -21.12
CA SER A 4 82.48 -25.66 -21.09
C SER A 4 80.97 -25.86 -21.13
N LEU A 5 80.58 -26.90 -21.86
CA LEU A 5 79.25 -27.46 -22.09
C LEU A 5 78.87 -28.36 -20.90
N ALA A 6 77.68 -28.20 -20.30
CA ALA A 6 77.07 -29.21 -19.44
C ALA A 6 75.54 -29.06 -19.36
N ILE A 7 74.89 -30.21 -19.45
CA ILE A 7 73.46 -30.53 -19.57
C ILE A 7 72.72 -30.32 -18.22
N LEU A 8 71.45 -29.89 -18.22
CA LEU A 8 70.34 -30.53 -17.48
C LEU A 8 68.96 -29.84 -17.68
N LEU A 9 68.06 -30.56 -18.35
CA LEU A 9 66.68 -30.96 -17.98
C LEU A 9 65.64 -29.97 -17.35
N VAL A 10 64.43 -30.03 -17.96
CA VAL A 10 63.04 -29.81 -17.46
C VAL A 10 62.56 -28.36 -17.20
N LEU A 11 61.62 -27.86 -18.02
CA LEU A 11 60.17 -27.96 -17.74
C LEU A 11 59.33 -27.43 -18.91
N VAL A 12 58.36 -28.24 -19.31
CA VAL A 12 57.34 -27.98 -20.32
C VAL A 12 56.31 -27.01 -19.74
N LEU A 13 55.94 -25.97 -20.50
CA LEU A 13 54.60 -25.40 -20.46
C LEU A 13 54.28 -24.73 -21.80
N ALA A 14 53.54 -25.47 -22.62
CA ALA A 14 52.87 -24.96 -23.81
C ALA A 14 51.56 -24.28 -23.37
N THR A 15 51.43 -22.98 -23.61
CA THR A 15 50.16 -22.27 -23.50
C THR A 15 49.56 -22.12 -24.91
N ALA A 16 48.51 -22.90 -25.17
CA ALA A 16 47.68 -22.73 -26.35
C ALA A 16 46.66 -21.60 -26.09
N LEU A 17 46.61 -20.61 -26.99
CA LEU A 17 45.48 -19.68 -27.09
C LEU A 17 44.26 -20.44 -27.62
N VAL A 18 43.22 -20.56 -26.79
CA VAL A 18 41.87 -20.90 -27.25
C VAL A 18 41.10 -19.59 -27.39
N VAL A 19 40.75 -19.24 -28.62
CA VAL A 19 39.76 -18.19 -28.92
C VAL A 19 38.40 -18.76 -28.52
N ALA A 20 37.87 -18.30 -27.38
CA ALA A 20 36.51 -18.62 -26.97
C ALA A 20 35.52 -17.85 -27.85
N VAL A 21 34.83 -18.55 -28.75
CA VAL A 21 33.62 -18.06 -29.41
C VAL A 21 32.54 -18.02 -28.33
N ALA A 22 32.18 -16.81 -27.89
CA ALA A 22 31.04 -16.60 -27.01
C ALA A 22 29.76 -17.04 -27.74
N GLN A 23 29.12 -18.10 -27.26
CA GLN A 23 27.77 -18.46 -27.65
C GLN A 23 26.81 -17.41 -27.08
N ASP A 24 26.21 -16.60 -27.96
CA ASP A 24 25.04 -15.81 -27.62
C ASP A 24 23.90 -16.76 -27.23
N LYS A 25 23.72 -16.95 -25.91
CA LYS A 25 22.47 -17.47 -25.37
C LYS A 25 21.41 -16.39 -25.61
N PRO A 26 20.25 -16.70 -26.20
CA PRO A 26 19.20 -15.71 -26.33
C PRO A 26 18.76 -15.32 -24.92
N ALA A 27 18.99 -14.06 -24.58
CA ALA A 27 18.43 -13.43 -23.40
C ALA A 27 16.90 -13.59 -23.48
N LYS A 28 16.32 -14.30 -22.50
CA LYS A 28 14.87 -14.39 -22.36
C LYS A 28 14.32 -12.97 -22.29
N SER A 29 13.59 -12.59 -23.34
CA SER A 29 12.85 -11.36 -23.44
C SER A 29 11.94 -11.19 -22.23
N LYS A 30 11.96 -9.98 -21.66
CA LYS A 30 11.15 -9.51 -20.52
C LYS A 30 9.63 -9.45 -20.82
N SER A 31 9.15 -10.20 -21.81
CA SER A 31 7.77 -10.21 -22.31
C SER A 31 6.93 -11.39 -21.80
N GLU A 32 7.48 -12.24 -20.92
CA GLU A 32 6.76 -13.35 -20.28
C GLU A 32 6.28 -12.99 -18.86
N GLN A 33 5.89 -11.74 -18.62
CA GLN A 33 4.90 -11.47 -17.57
C GLN A 33 3.54 -11.84 -18.15
N GLU A 34 3.24 -13.14 -18.02
CA GLU A 34 1.94 -13.80 -18.11
C GLU A 34 0.81 -12.90 -18.63
N ALA A 35 0.66 -12.84 -19.95
CA ALA A 35 -0.63 -12.56 -20.54
C ALA A 35 -1.59 -13.64 -20.01
N MET A 36 -2.38 -13.31 -18.99
CA MET A 36 -3.40 -14.23 -18.47
C MET A 36 -4.23 -14.71 -19.66
N PRO A 37 -4.41 -16.03 -19.85
CA PRO A 37 -5.23 -16.55 -20.94
C PRO A 37 -6.61 -15.88 -20.85
N MET A 38 -7.00 -15.19 -21.93
CA MET A 38 -8.31 -14.56 -22.08
C MET A 38 -9.40 -15.58 -21.71
N GLY A 39 -10.09 -15.34 -20.59
CA GLY A 39 -11.19 -16.18 -20.13
C GLY A 39 -11.03 -16.83 -18.75
N MET A 40 -9.85 -16.75 -18.10
CA MET A 40 -9.74 -17.11 -16.68
C MET A 40 -10.05 -15.89 -15.79
N PRO A 41 -10.82 -16.06 -14.70
CA PRO A 41 -11.01 -14.99 -13.73
C PRO A 41 -9.63 -14.61 -13.15
N PRO A 42 -9.36 -13.31 -12.95
CA PRO A 42 -8.08 -12.87 -12.39
C PRO A 42 -7.88 -13.51 -11.01
N MET A 43 -6.71 -14.10 -10.78
CA MET A 43 -6.36 -14.65 -9.47
C MET A 43 -5.85 -13.53 -8.53
N PRO A 44 -6.14 -13.59 -7.22
CA PRO A 44 -5.57 -12.67 -6.24
C PRO A 44 -4.04 -12.65 -6.32
N THR A 45 -3.45 -11.47 -6.50
CA THR A 45 -1.99 -11.31 -6.52
C THR A 45 -1.43 -11.33 -5.09
N ALA A 46 -0.12 -11.59 -4.96
CA ALA A 46 0.57 -11.46 -3.67
C ALA A 46 0.44 -10.03 -3.10
N GLU A 47 0.43 -9.02 -3.96
CA GLU A 47 0.22 -7.63 -3.57
C GLU A 47 -1.19 -7.39 -3.02
N LEU A 48 -2.22 -7.98 -3.64
CA LEU A 48 -3.58 -7.90 -3.10
C LEU A 48 -3.68 -8.57 -1.72
N ALA A 49 -2.98 -9.69 -1.52
CA ALA A 49 -2.95 -10.39 -0.23
C ALA A 49 -2.31 -9.57 0.89
N LYS A 50 -1.41 -8.60 0.60
CA LYS A 50 -0.87 -7.70 1.63
C LYS A 50 -1.94 -6.84 2.30
N LEU A 51 -3.05 -6.57 1.60
CA LEU A 51 -4.18 -5.83 2.19
C LEU A 51 -4.95 -6.64 3.24
N ASP A 52 -4.73 -7.96 3.35
CA ASP A 52 -5.42 -8.82 4.30
C ASP A 52 -5.17 -8.40 5.77
N VAL A 53 -4.08 -7.69 6.03
CA VAL A 53 -3.80 -7.09 7.34
C VAL A 53 -4.93 -6.19 7.82
N PHE A 54 -5.64 -5.53 6.90
CA PHE A 54 -6.74 -4.62 7.21
C PHE A 54 -8.05 -5.33 7.47
N LEU A 55 -8.20 -6.62 7.15
CA LEU A 55 -9.47 -7.35 7.30
C LEU A 55 -9.90 -7.48 8.78
N GLY A 56 -11.20 -7.34 8.99
CA GLY A 56 -11.85 -7.53 10.28
C GLY A 56 -12.66 -6.31 10.73
N THR A 57 -13.01 -6.29 12.01
CA THR A 57 -13.67 -5.15 12.65
C THR A 57 -12.66 -4.41 13.50
N TRP A 58 -12.59 -3.10 13.37
CA TRP A 58 -11.66 -2.23 14.08
C TRP A 58 -12.43 -1.15 14.83
N SER A 59 -11.94 -0.81 16.03
CA SER A 59 -12.36 0.39 16.76
C SER A 59 -11.28 1.45 16.59
N GLY A 60 -11.66 2.66 16.16
CA GLY A 60 -10.77 3.81 16.02
C GLY A 60 -10.94 4.80 17.17
N ASP A 61 -9.82 5.28 17.68
CA ASP A 61 -9.71 6.46 18.53
C ASP A 61 -9.01 7.56 17.74
N GLU A 62 -9.74 8.62 17.41
CA GLU A 62 -9.35 9.56 16.37
C GLU A 62 -9.40 11.00 16.85
N THR A 63 -8.57 11.82 16.23
CA THR A 63 -8.50 13.27 16.41
C THR A 63 -8.59 13.91 15.04
N ILE A 64 -9.59 14.74 14.82
CA ILE A 64 -9.85 15.42 13.54
C ILE A 64 -9.60 16.91 13.66
N ASN A 65 -9.07 17.49 12.59
CA ASN A 65 -8.70 18.89 12.44
C ASN A 65 -9.20 19.40 11.08
N PHE A 66 -10.52 19.33 10.86
CA PHE A 66 -11.12 19.86 9.64
C PHE A 66 -11.43 21.37 9.76
N PRO A 67 -11.29 22.13 8.66
CA PRO A 67 -11.74 23.53 8.62
C PRO A 67 -13.20 23.65 9.05
N GLY A 68 -13.51 24.60 9.93
CA GLY A 68 -14.86 24.82 10.45
C GLY A 68 -15.26 23.97 11.66
N MET A 69 -14.37 23.11 12.15
CA MET A 69 -14.55 22.37 13.41
C MET A 69 -13.63 22.91 14.52
N PRO A 70 -13.98 22.71 15.80
CA PRO A 70 -13.03 22.93 16.89
C PRO A 70 -11.73 22.13 16.68
N PRO A 71 -10.55 22.72 16.91
CA PRO A 71 -9.29 22.02 16.80
C PRO A 71 -9.26 20.78 17.71
N ASN A 72 -8.59 19.73 17.25
CA ASN A 72 -8.39 18.48 17.96
C ASN A 72 -9.69 17.81 18.43
N THR A 73 -10.76 17.92 17.63
CA THR A 73 -12.03 17.26 17.93
C THR A 73 -11.82 15.75 18.02
N LYS A 74 -12.24 15.14 19.13
CA LYS A 74 -12.11 13.70 19.34
C LYS A 74 -13.32 12.98 18.77
N THR A 75 -13.06 11.83 18.14
CA THR A 75 -14.11 10.95 17.64
C THR A 75 -13.73 9.49 17.86
N LYS A 76 -14.74 8.63 17.92
CA LYS A 76 -14.59 7.19 17.92
C LYS A 76 -15.26 6.63 16.68
N SER A 77 -14.62 5.65 16.07
CA SER A 77 -15.12 5.00 14.88
C SER A 77 -15.18 3.49 15.03
N THR A 78 -15.99 2.87 14.19
CA THR A 78 -15.97 1.44 13.91
C THR A 78 -15.77 1.25 12.41
N ILE A 79 -14.77 0.47 12.04
CA ILE A 79 -14.46 0.14 10.65
C ILE A 79 -14.63 -1.36 10.48
N VAL A 80 -15.43 -1.76 9.50
CA VAL A 80 -15.61 -3.17 9.11
C VAL A 80 -15.08 -3.35 7.71
N THR A 81 -14.07 -4.21 7.56
CA THR A 81 -13.46 -4.53 6.27
C THR A 81 -13.64 -6.00 5.94
N LYS A 82 -14.00 -6.28 4.69
CA LYS A 82 -14.15 -7.64 4.18
C LYS A 82 -13.72 -7.75 2.72
N LYS A 83 -13.30 -8.94 2.31
CA LYS A 83 -13.18 -9.27 0.89
C LYS A 83 -14.55 -9.22 0.22
N THR A 84 -14.60 -8.67 -0.98
CA THR A 84 -15.80 -8.61 -1.85
C THR A 84 -15.41 -8.91 -3.29
N LEU A 85 -16.41 -9.00 -4.19
CA LEU A 85 -16.21 -9.18 -5.64
C LEU A 85 -15.24 -10.34 -5.95
N GLY A 86 -15.51 -11.51 -5.40
CA GLY A 86 -14.67 -12.71 -5.60
C GLY A 86 -13.30 -12.65 -4.90
N GLY A 87 -13.10 -11.72 -3.97
CA GLY A 87 -11.82 -11.54 -3.27
C GLY A 87 -10.86 -10.59 -3.95
N MET A 88 -11.28 -9.93 -5.04
CA MET A 88 -10.45 -8.98 -5.80
C MET A 88 -10.43 -7.57 -5.20
N TYR A 89 -11.32 -7.31 -4.24
CA TYR A 89 -11.45 -6.02 -3.56
C TYR A 89 -11.62 -6.22 -2.07
N ILE A 90 -11.10 -5.30 -1.28
CA ILE A 90 -11.51 -5.08 0.11
C ILE A 90 -12.55 -3.97 0.12
N MET A 91 -13.70 -4.26 0.71
CA MET A 91 -14.73 -3.26 0.99
C MET A 91 -14.64 -2.88 2.46
N GLY A 92 -14.50 -1.58 2.75
CA GLY A 92 -14.56 -1.02 4.09
C GLY A 92 -15.88 -0.30 4.32
N SER A 93 -16.43 -0.40 5.53
CA SER A 93 -17.53 0.41 6.02
C SER A 93 -17.08 1.12 7.29
N TYR A 94 -17.15 2.44 7.29
CA TYR A 94 -16.82 3.30 8.41
C TYR A 94 -18.11 3.84 9.02
N LYS A 95 -18.19 3.79 10.36
CA LYS A 95 -19.20 4.50 11.13
C LYS A 95 -18.50 5.24 12.26
N GLY A 96 -18.76 6.53 12.36
CA GLY A 96 -18.24 7.37 13.43
C GLY A 96 -19.15 8.56 13.64
N GLY A 97 -18.62 9.59 14.28
CA GLY A 97 -19.34 10.82 14.51
C GLY A 97 -18.66 11.68 15.55
N TRP A 98 -18.95 12.97 15.51
CA TRP A 98 -18.38 13.95 16.43
C TRP A 98 -19.49 14.73 17.12
N GLU A 99 -19.14 15.36 18.23
CA GLU A 99 -20.00 16.28 18.96
C GLU A 99 -19.32 17.63 19.04
N VAL A 100 -20.04 18.67 18.64
CA VAL A 100 -19.60 20.08 18.72
C VAL A 100 -20.74 20.86 19.34
N ASP A 101 -20.45 21.60 20.41
CA ASP A 101 -21.42 22.43 21.14
C ASP A 101 -22.72 21.68 21.53
N GLY A 102 -22.58 20.42 21.98
CA GLY A 102 -23.70 19.57 22.38
C GLY A 102 -24.53 19.02 21.21
N LYS A 103 -24.14 19.31 19.96
CA LYS A 103 -24.79 18.76 18.77
C LYS A 103 -23.97 17.58 18.24
N LYS A 104 -24.57 16.39 18.35
CA LYS A 104 -24.01 15.17 17.76
C LYS A 104 -24.25 15.15 16.24
N THR A 105 -23.20 14.84 15.49
CA THR A 105 -23.23 14.59 14.06
C THR A 105 -22.70 13.18 13.80
N ASP A 106 -23.53 12.32 13.22
CA ASP A 106 -23.11 11.00 12.78
C ASP A 106 -22.45 11.10 11.40
N PHE A 107 -21.46 10.24 11.16
CA PHE A 107 -20.72 10.19 9.90
C PHE A 107 -20.55 8.75 9.45
N GLU A 108 -20.88 8.49 8.19
CA GLU A 108 -20.74 7.19 7.56
C GLU A 108 -19.86 7.29 6.32
N GLY A 109 -19.07 6.25 6.07
CA GLY A 109 -18.24 6.16 4.90
C GLY A 109 -18.10 4.74 4.40
N MET A 110 -17.71 4.59 3.14
CA MET A 110 -17.44 3.32 2.49
C MET A 110 -16.22 3.43 1.62
N SER A 111 -15.40 2.38 1.63
CA SER A 111 -14.25 2.26 0.74
C SER A 111 -14.28 1.00 -0.10
N LEU A 112 -13.62 1.07 -1.26
CA LEU A 112 -13.20 -0.08 -2.05
C LEU A 112 -11.71 0.05 -2.32
N THR A 113 -10.94 -1.00 -2.02
CA THR A 113 -9.49 -1.03 -2.24
C THR A 113 -9.11 -2.27 -3.03
N THR A 114 -8.21 -2.11 -4.01
CA THR A 114 -7.67 -3.20 -4.82
C THR A 114 -6.21 -2.94 -5.21
N TYR A 115 -5.60 -3.89 -5.92
CA TYR A 115 -4.29 -3.74 -6.53
C TYR A 115 -4.42 -3.74 -8.06
N ASP A 116 -4.00 -2.66 -8.70
CA ASP A 116 -3.92 -2.52 -10.14
C ASP A 116 -2.58 -3.08 -10.62
N ALA A 117 -2.59 -4.32 -11.13
CA ALA A 117 -1.37 -5.01 -11.57
C ALA A 117 -0.69 -4.34 -12.77
N MET A 118 -1.47 -3.66 -13.62
CA MET A 118 -0.93 -2.97 -14.80
C MET A 118 -0.19 -1.70 -14.40
N LYS A 119 -0.74 -0.94 -13.44
CA LYS A 119 -0.13 0.28 -12.91
C LYS A 119 0.80 0.03 -11.72
N GLN A 120 0.87 -1.20 -11.23
CA GLN A 120 1.63 -1.63 -10.07
C GLN A 120 1.36 -0.78 -8.80
N THR A 121 0.11 -0.35 -8.61
CA THR A 121 -0.31 0.51 -7.50
C THR A 121 -1.56 -0.04 -6.83
N TYR A 122 -1.73 0.22 -5.54
CA TYR A 122 -3.04 0.08 -4.92
C TYR A 122 -3.93 1.21 -5.39
N ARG A 123 -5.22 0.90 -5.58
CA ARG A 123 -6.26 1.88 -5.91
C ARG A 123 -7.30 1.79 -4.82
N GLU A 124 -7.68 2.95 -4.30
CA GLU A 124 -8.70 3.06 -3.28
C GLU A 124 -9.70 4.14 -3.67
N TRP A 125 -10.98 3.84 -3.45
CA TRP A 125 -12.08 4.77 -3.62
C TRP A 125 -12.79 4.92 -2.30
N TRP A 126 -13.11 6.16 -1.95
CA TRP A 126 -13.83 6.54 -0.75
C TRP A 126 -15.10 7.28 -1.12
N PHE A 127 -16.17 7.05 -0.35
CA PHE A 127 -17.45 7.75 -0.45
C PHE A 127 -18.00 7.97 0.96
N ASP A 128 -18.58 9.14 1.26
CA ASP A 128 -19.14 9.42 2.59
C ASP A 128 -20.49 10.15 2.59
N SER A 129 -21.09 10.17 3.78
CA SER A 129 -22.40 10.77 4.06
C SER A 129 -22.42 12.30 3.93
N MET A 130 -21.27 12.95 3.75
CA MET A 130 -21.17 14.38 3.46
C MET A 130 -21.20 14.65 1.94
N GLY A 131 -21.36 13.61 1.12
CA GLY A 131 -21.36 13.70 -0.34
C GLY A 131 -19.96 13.84 -0.94
N TRP A 132 -18.92 13.63 -0.13
CA TRP A 132 -17.55 13.64 -0.61
C TRP A 132 -17.15 12.26 -1.12
N GLY A 133 -16.31 12.26 -2.15
CA GLY A 133 -15.71 11.06 -2.69
C GLY A 133 -14.30 11.35 -3.18
N SER A 134 -13.43 10.34 -3.12
CA SER A 134 -12.07 10.48 -3.60
C SER A 134 -11.53 9.18 -4.15
N GLU A 135 -10.53 9.30 -5.01
CA GLU A 135 -9.68 8.20 -5.44
C GLU A 135 -8.26 8.46 -4.95
N SER A 136 -7.64 7.45 -4.35
CA SER A 136 -6.25 7.47 -3.94
C SER A 136 -5.45 6.34 -4.59
N GLN A 137 -4.15 6.59 -4.72
CA GLN A 137 -3.16 5.61 -5.12
C GLN A 137 -2.30 5.25 -3.92
N GLY A 138 -2.21 3.96 -3.62
CA GLY A 138 -1.49 3.45 -2.47
C GLY A 138 -0.22 2.68 -2.83
N LYS A 139 0.71 2.63 -1.88
CA LYS A 139 1.93 1.83 -1.94
C LYS A 139 2.39 1.43 -0.54
N TRP A 140 2.97 0.24 -0.42
CA TRP A 140 3.77 -0.12 0.74
C TRP A 140 5.17 0.50 0.58
N VAL A 141 5.59 1.33 1.54
CA VAL A 141 6.95 1.88 1.60
C VAL A 141 7.91 0.85 2.18
N ASP A 142 7.42 0.02 3.10
CA ASP A 142 8.07 -1.14 3.70
C ASP A 142 6.98 -2.12 4.19
N ASP A 143 7.36 -3.18 4.92
CA ASP A 143 6.42 -4.22 5.39
C ASP A 143 5.38 -3.74 6.41
N LYS A 144 5.54 -2.53 6.97
CA LYS A 144 4.69 -1.97 8.03
C LYS A 144 4.09 -0.62 7.66
N THR A 145 4.60 0.06 6.64
CA THR A 145 4.20 1.42 6.29
C THR A 145 3.45 1.44 4.96
N TYR A 146 2.15 1.70 4.99
CA TYR A 146 1.32 1.91 3.80
C TYR A 146 1.03 3.40 3.64
N VAL A 147 1.24 3.94 2.43
CA VAL A 147 0.97 5.34 2.09
C VAL A 147 -0.02 5.39 0.94
N ALA A 148 -1.11 6.14 1.12
CA ALA A 148 -2.09 6.44 0.08
C ALA A 148 -2.11 7.93 -0.21
N GLU A 149 -2.06 8.31 -1.49
CA GLU A 149 -1.98 9.70 -1.95
C GLU A 149 -3.16 9.98 -2.87
N SER A 150 -3.80 11.14 -2.71
CA SER A 150 -4.84 11.63 -3.59
C SER A 150 -4.68 13.12 -3.84
N SER A 151 -5.35 13.61 -4.87
CA SER A 151 -5.45 15.03 -5.17
C SER A 151 -6.81 15.31 -5.76
N GLY A 152 -7.29 16.52 -5.59
CA GLY A 152 -8.57 16.93 -6.16
C GLY A 152 -8.76 18.43 -6.07
N ASP A 153 -10.02 18.84 -6.19
CA ASP A 153 -10.46 20.21 -6.06
C ASP A 153 -11.56 20.27 -5.00
N MET A 154 -11.45 21.21 -4.08
CA MET A 154 -12.45 21.48 -3.05
C MET A 154 -12.91 22.94 -3.20
N GLY A 155 -14.06 23.15 -3.85
CA GLY A 155 -14.63 24.48 -4.03
C GLY A 155 -13.79 25.41 -4.92
N GLY A 156 -13.15 24.87 -5.96
CA GLY A 156 -12.26 25.61 -6.86
C GLY A 156 -10.83 25.79 -6.33
N GLN A 157 -10.50 25.15 -5.20
CA GLN A 157 -9.15 25.15 -4.65
C GLN A 157 -8.53 23.75 -4.79
N PRO A 158 -7.40 23.61 -5.51
CA PRO A 158 -6.72 22.33 -5.64
C PRO A 158 -6.13 21.91 -4.30
N PHE A 159 -6.18 20.60 -4.03
CA PHE A 159 -5.58 20.02 -2.84
C PHE A 159 -4.78 18.76 -3.17
N LYS A 160 -3.81 18.47 -2.31
CA LYS A 160 -3.16 17.16 -2.21
C LYS A 160 -3.46 16.58 -0.84
N GLN A 161 -3.62 15.27 -0.77
CA GLN A 161 -3.81 14.54 0.46
C GLN A 161 -2.89 13.33 0.48
N ARG A 162 -2.37 13.02 1.67
CA ARG A 162 -1.68 11.76 1.93
C ARG A 162 -2.15 11.16 3.25
N GLY A 163 -2.41 9.86 3.23
CA GLY A 163 -2.64 9.03 4.41
C GLY A 163 -1.44 8.12 4.62
N THR A 164 -0.84 8.14 5.80
CA THR A 164 0.22 7.21 6.20
C THR A 164 -0.31 6.29 7.29
N THR A 165 -0.34 5.00 7.02
CA THR A 165 -0.76 3.96 7.95
C THR A 165 0.43 3.11 8.37
N ASN A 166 0.68 3.01 9.68
CA ASN A 166 1.72 2.19 10.26
C ASN A 166 1.11 0.97 10.96
N ILE A 167 1.47 -0.22 10.51
CA ILE A 167 1.09 -1.49 11.14
C ILE A 167 1.98 -1.72 12.36
N VAL A 168 1.38 -1.57 13.55
CA VAL A 168 2.07 -1.75 14.83
C VAL A 168 2.09 -3.24 15.21
N SER A 169 0.98 -3.93 14.99
CA SER A 169 0.81 -5.37 15.20
C SER A 169 -0.35 -5.89 14.34
N PRO A 170 -0.60 -7.22 14.28
CA PRO A 170 -1.76 -7.78 13.58
C PRO A 170 -3.12 -7.26 14.06
N THR A 171 -3.18 -6.67 15.25
CA THR A 171 -4.38 -6.15 15.90
C THR A 171 -4.31 -4.65 16.17
N LYS A 172 -3.28 -3.95 15.72
CA LYS A 172 -3.11 -2.51 15.97
C LYS A 172 -2.42 -1.81 14.80
N HIS A 173 -3.00 -0.71 14.34
CA HIS A 173 -2.34 0.21 13.42
C HIS A 173 -2.62 1.67 13.79
N THR A 174 -1.82 2.58 13.28
CA THR A 174 -2.06 4.03 13.38
C THR A 174 -2.17 4.62 11.98
N THR A 175 -2.99 5.65 11.82
CA THR A 175 -3.10 6.37 10.55
C THR A 175 -3.00 7.87 10.82
N LYS A 176 -2.25 8.55 9.98
CA LYS A 176 -2.15 10.00 9.91
C LYS A 176 -2.58 10.47 8.53
N MET A 177 -3.54 11.38 8.45
CA MET A 177 -3.91 12.05 7.22
C MET A 177 -3.46 13.50 7.24
N GLU A 178 -2.89 13.92 6.12
CA GLU A 178 -2.38 15.26 5.90
C GLU A 178 -2.90 15.79 4.58
N MET A 179 -3.20 17.08 4.54
CA MET A 179 -3.69 17.79 3.36
C MET A 179 -2.81 19.01 3.11
N ASP A 180 -2.61 19.35 1.84
CA ASP A 180 -1.93 20.57 1.40
C ASP A 180 -2.81 21.29 0.37
N MET A 181 -3.21 22.51 0.70
CA MET A 181 -4.00 23.42 -0.14
C MET A 181 -3.12 24.50 -0.81
N GLY A 182 -1.80 24.25 -0.95
CA GLY A 182 -0.81 25.19 -1.49
C GLY A 182 -0.07 26.02 -0.44
N GLN A 183 -0.28 25.74 0.85
CA GLN A 183 0.38 26.42 1.97
C GLN A 183 1.29 25.48 2.79
N GLY A 184 1.42 24.23 2.35
CA GLY A 184 2.14 23.18 3.05
C GLY A 184 1.21 22.17 3.72
N TRP A 185 1.80 21.07 4.16
CA TRP A 185 1.07 19.95 4.76
C TRP A 185 0.56 20.29 6.15
N VAL A 186 -0.74 20.13 6.35
CA VAL A 186 -1.40 20.20 7.66
C VAL A 186 -2.01 18.85 8.00
N THR A 187 -1.94 18.46 9.28
CA THR A 187 -2.55 17.21 9.74
C THR A 187 -4.04 17.40 9.92
N THR A 188 -4.84 16.66 9.16
CA THR A 188 -6.31 16.72 9.19
C THR A 188 -6.90 15.62 10.08
N MET A 189 -6.18 14.51 10.26
CA MET A 189 -6.63 13.42 11.13
C MET A 189 -5.46 12.59 11.65
N GLU A 190 -5.57 12.15 12.90
CA GLU A 190 -4.75 11.10 13.48
C GLU A 190 -5.65 10.07 14.15
N GLY A 191 -5.38 8.78 13.93
CA GLY A 191 -6.17 7.68 14.47
C GLY A 191 -5.31 6.53 14.96
N THR A 192 -5.71 5.91 16.06
CA THR A 192 -5.23 4.59 16.48
C THR A 192 -6.37 3.60 16.37
N TYR A 193 -6.12 2.48 15.70
CA TYR A 193 -7.13 1.47 15.41
C TYR A 193 -6.74 0.15 16.04
N THR A 194 -7.69 -0.45 16.76
CA THR A 194 -7.50 -1.74 17.43
C THR A 194 -8.53 -2.74 16.91
N LYS A 195 -8.06 -3.91 16.49
CA LYS A 195 -8.92 -4.98 15.96
C LYS A 195 -9.79 -5.52 17.11
N GLN A 196 -11.09 -5.59 16.89
CA GLN A 196 -12.02 -6.19 17.84
C GLN A 196 -11.83 -7.70 17.86
N ALA A 197 -11.96 -8.31 19.04
CA ALA A 197 -11.97 -9.76 19.15
C ALA A 197 -13.15 -10.33 18.37
N GLU A 198 -12.91 -11.37 17.58
CA GLU A 198 -13.98 -12.11 16.92
C GLU A 198 -14.89 -12.70 18.00
N LYS A 199 -16.15 -12.25 18.03
CA LYS A 199 -17.16 -12.92 18.84
C LYS A 199 -17.36 -14.30 18.23
N LYS A 200 -16.80 -15.34 18.86
CA LYS A 200 -17.15 -16.73 18.54
C LYS A 200 -18.66 -16.84 18.69
N ALA A 201 -19.37 -17.05 17.58
CA ALA A 201 -20.77 -17.41 17.63
C ALA A 201 -20.86 -18.75 18.38
N ASN A 202 -21.49 -18.74 19.56
CA ASN A 202 -21.87 -19.99 20.21
C ASN A 202 -22.81 -20.72 19.24
N LYS A 203 -22.34 -21.87 18.74
CA LYS A 203 -23.18 -22.86 18.07
C LYS A 203 -24.05 -23.56 19.10
#